data_AF-A0A382NXE1-F1
#
_entry.id   AF-A0A382NXE1-F1
#
_cell.length_a   1.000
_cell.length_b   1.000
_cell.length_c   1.000
_cell.angle_alpha   90.00
_cell.angle_beta   90.00
_cell.angle_gamma   90.00
#
_symmetry.space_group_name_H-M   'P 1'
#
loop_
_entity.id
_entity.type
_entity.pdbx_description
1 polymer ?
#
loop_
_entity_poly.entity_id
_entity_poly.type
_entity_poly.pdbx_seq_one_letter_code
_entity_poly.pdbx_strand_id
1 'polypeptide(L)'
;KKSIERSINVISKCIGKTISGFILPFNRPMTWYSKGAISLGDNAFWPFHYNADLGNVITLLSLQGIKWLRVHYYPFIIRHFRKGNQIIKKQPFLKKNVLCLPSHNFGFSNQSIKLLDVAVNTNRDIFISSHPLNLSLKGGGHLDLFKRFLEKVNYFVEEGILRVTTVEQIIEKNYH
;
A
#
# COMPACT_ATOMS: atom_id res chain seq x y z
N LYS A 1 14.18 12.37 7.95
CA LYS A 1 14.99 11.49 8.82
C LYS A 1 14.50 11.49 10.27
N LYS A 2 14.73 12.56 11.07
CA LYS A 2 14.31 12.64 12.49
C LYS A 2 12.86 12.24 12.78
N SER A 3 11.90 12.67 11.96
CA SER A 3 10.47 12.31 12.13
C SER A 3 10.22 10.81 11.94
N ILE A 4 10.84 10.19 10.93
CA ILE A 4 10.74 8.75 10.65
C ILE A 4 11.33 7.94 11.81
N GLU A 5 12.55 8.30 12.24
CA GLU A 5 13.23 7.69 13.39
C GLU A 5 12.36 7.77 14.64
N ARG A 6 11.76 8.94 14.93
CA ARG A 6 10.86 9.12 16.06
C ARG A 6 9.66 8.19 15.96
N SER A 7 8.98 8.12 14.81
CA SER A 7 7.82 7.24 14.61
C SER A 7 8.17 5.76 14.78
N ILE A 8 9.29 5.31 14.20
CA ILE A 8 9.79 3.94 14.33
C ILE A 8 10.03 3.61 15.80
N ASN A 9 10.73 4.49 16.52
CA ASN A 9 11.09 4.28 17.92
C ASN A 9 9.87 4.26 18.84
N VAL A 10 8.93 5.19 18.65
CA VAL A 10 7.71 5.25 19.47
C VAL A 10 6.87 4.00 19.28
N ILE A 11 6.59 3.63 18.02
CA ILE A 11 5.76 2.44 17.75
C ILE A 11 6.45 1.18 18.25
N SER A 12 7.74 1.01 17.97
CA SER A 12 8.49 -0.18 18.39
C SER A 12 8.51 -0.34 19.92
N LYS A 13 8.63 0.76 20.66
CA LYS A 13 8.51 0.77 22.13
C LYS A 13 7.11 0.38 22.60
N CYS A 14 6.06 0.91 21.96
CA CYS A 14 4.68 0.60 22.33
C CYS A 14 4.31 -0.89 22.10
N ILE A 15 4.83 -1.51 21.04
CA ILE A 15 4.49 -2.90 20.70
C ILE A 15 5.52 -3.93 21.18
N GLY A 16 6.63 -3.50 21.79
CA GLY A 16 7.70 -4.37 22.27
C GLY A 16 8.47 -5.13 21.17
N LYS A 17 8.33 -4.74 19.90
CA LYS A 17 9.01 -5.36 18.76
C LYS A 17 9.43 -4.32 17.72
N THR A 18 10.49 -4.60 16.98
CA THR A 18 10.91 -3.75 15.86
C THR A 18 9.88 -3.78 14.74
N ILE A 19 9.50 -2.61 14.24
CA ILE A 19 8.61 -2.53 13.07
C ILE A 19 9.37 -2.81 11.77
N SER A 20 8.79 -3.64 10.91
CA SER A 20 9.33 -3.98 9.59
C SER A 20 8.70 -3.14 8.47
N GLY A 21 7.61 -2.43 8.77
CA GLY A 21 6.72 -1.81 7.78
C GLY A 21 6.49 -0.34 7.98
N PHE A 22 6.25 0.37 6.89
CA PHE A 22 5.91 1.78 6.93
C PHE A 22 4.79 2.14 5.94
N ILE A 23 3.89 3.02 6.35
CA ILE A 23 2.84 3.59 5.50
C ILE A 23 3.02 5.10 5.49
N LEU A 24 3.17 5.67 4.30
CA LEU A 24 3.29 7.12 4.17
C LEU A 24 1.98 7.83 4.54
N PRO A 25 2.03 8.89 5.37
CA PRO A 25 0.87 9.73 5.62
C PRO A 25 0.27 10.21 4.30
N PHE A 26 -1.06 10.05 4.16
CA PHE A 26 -1.80 10.39 2.93
C PHE A 26 -1.28 9.74 1.64
N ASN A 27 -0.48 8.67 1.75
CA ASN A 27 0.25 8.05 0.64
C ASN A 27 1.13 9.05 -0.15
N ARG A 28 1.80 9.97 0.56
CA ARG A 28 2.64 11.03 -0.02
C ARG A 28 4.11 10.88 0.39
N PRO A 29 5.08 11.21 -0.49
CA PRO A 29 4.90 11.76 -1.83
C PRO A 29 4.42 10.71 -2.85
N MET A 30 3.68 11.16 -3.86
CA MET A 30 3.29 10.33 -5.02
C MET A 30 4.23 10.51 -6.22
N THR A 31 5.04 11.56 -6.20
CA THR A 31 6.09 11.81 -7.18
C THR A 31 7.19 10.76 -7.06
N TRP A 32 7.57 10.19 -8.20
CA TRP A 32 8.63 9.22 -8.30
C TRP A 32 9.32 9.34 -9.67
N TYR A 33 10.42 10.08 -9.73
CA TYR A 33 11.06 10.45 -11.01
C TYR A 33 11.54 9.25 -11.80
N SER A 34 12.22 8.30 -11.13
CA SER A 34 12.70 7.08 -11.79
C SER A 34 11.59 6.17 -12.32
N LYS A 35 10.32 6.43 -11.97
CA LYS A 35 9.13 5.74 -12.48
C LYS A 35 8.25 6.65 -13.34
N GLY A 36 8.72 7.84 -13.71
CA GLY A 36 8.01 8.82 -14.53
C GLY A 36 6.71 9.34 -13.89
N ALA A 37 6.62 9.37 -12.56
CA ALA A 37 5.43 9.84 -11.84
C ALA A 37 5.67 11.22 -11.23
N ILE A 38 4.74 12.15 -11.43
CA ILE A 38 4.80 13.52 -10.89
C ILE A 38 3.43 13.88 -10.32
N SER A 39 3.41 14.46 -9.13
CA SER A 39 2.19 14.94 -8.47
C SER A 39 2.32 16.38 -7.99
N LEU A 40 1.40 17.24 -8.43
CA LEU A 40 1.30 18.63 -7.97
C LEU A 40 0.77 18.77 -6.54
N GLY A 41 0.21 17.70 -5.96
CA GLY A 41 -0.34 17.70 -4.61
C GLY A 41 0.61 17.14 -3.55
N ASP A 42 1.90 16.99 -3.86
CA ASP A 42 2.90 16.61 -2.85
C ASP A 42 3.21 17.83 -1.97
N ASN A 43 3.21 17.63 -0.65
CA ASN A 43 3.33 18.71 0.35
C ASN A 43 4.68 19.46 0.30
N ALA A 44 5.65 18.97 -0.47
CA ALA A 44 6.96 19.58 -0.63
C ALA A 44 7.14 20.03 -2.07
N PHE A 45 7.40 21.33 -2.25
CA PHE A 45 7.64 21.92 -3.56
C PHE A 45 8.91 21.33 -4.19
N TRP A 46 8.74 20.74 -5.37
CA TRP A 46 9.83 20.39 -6.27
C TRP A 46 10.37 21.66 -6.95
N PRO A 47 11.69 21.79 -7.26
CA PRO A 47 12.75 20.78 -7.15
C PRO A 47 13.61 20.77 -5.88
N PHE A 48 13.31 21.60 -4.88
CA PHE A 48 14.28 21.89 -3.84
C PHE A 48 14.16 21.05 -2.57
N HIS A 49 13.28 20.04 -2.54
CA HIS A 49 13.06 19.25 -1.32
C HIS A 49 13.29 17.75 -1.54
N TYR A 50 14.33 17.20 -0.89
CA TYR A 50 14.74 15.80 -1.03
C TYR A 50 13.62 14.78 -0.74
N ASN A 51 12.71 15.10 0.18
CA ASN A 51 11.57 14.23 0.53
C ASN A 51 10.36 14.39 -0.42
N ALA A 52 10.48 15.17 -1.50
CA ALA A 52 9.44 15.26 -2.53
C ALA A 52 9.45 14.06 -3.48
N ASP A 53 10.56 13.31 -3.57
CA ASP A 53 10.65 12.08 -4.37
C ASP A 53 10.48 10.82 -3.51
N LEU A 54 9.57 9.95 -3.91
CA LEU A 54 9.29 8.68 -3.25
C LEU A 54 10.51 7.74 -3.26
N GLY A 55 11.35 7.78 -4.29
CA GLY A 55 12.58 6.98 -4.36
C GLY A 55 13.58 7.35 -3.26
N ASN A 56 13.74 8.64 -2.98
CA ASN A 56 14.53 9.15 -1.87
C ASN A 56 13.96 8.75 -0.52
N VAL A 57 12.63 8.85 -0.35
CA VAL A 57 11.96 8.41 0.88
C VAL A 57 12.14 6.91 1.13
N ILE A 58 12.03 6.07 0.10
CA ILE A 58 12.31 4.62 0.18
C ILE A 58 13.76 4.38 0.64
N THR A 59 14.71 5.14 0.09
CA THR A 59 16.13 5.02 0.47
C THR A 59 16.33 5.37 1.94
N LEU A 60 15.71 6.45 2.42
CA LEU A 60 15.77 6.82 3.84
C LEU A 60 15.15 5.77 4.75
N LEU A 61 14.02 5.18 4.37
CA LEU A 61 13.36 4.13 5.14
C LEU A 61 14.20 2.84 5.18
N SER A 62 14.82 2.46 4.06
CA SER A 62 15.74 1.33 3.98
C SER A 62 16.90 1.45 4.97
N LEU A 63 17.51 2.65 5.05
CA LEU A 63 18.59 2.94 6.01
C LEU A 63 18.15 2.85 7.48
N GLN A 64 16.86 2.84 7.76
CA GLN A 64 16.29 2.70 9.10
C GLN A 64 15.81 1.27 9.39
N GLY A 65 16.14 0.30 8.53
CA GLY A 65 15.77 -1.11 8.70
C GLY A 65 14.34 -1.45 8.31
N ILE A 66 13.61 -0.53 7.65
CA ILE A 66 12.28 -0.84 7.12
C ILE A 66 12.41 -1.82 5.97
N LYS A 67 11.66 -2.91 6.03
CA LYS A 67 11.64 -3.99 5.04
C LYS A 67 10.55 -3.84 3.99
N TRP A 68 9.46 -3.13 4.31
CA TRP A 68 8.38 -2.90 3.36
C TRP A 68 7.70 -1.54 3.50
N LEU A 69 7.16 -1.06 2.38
CA LEU A 69 6.47 0.23 2.28
C LEU A 69 5.26 0.11 1.36
N ARG A 70 4.12 0.65 1.79
CA ARG A 70 3.01 0.88 0.85
C ARG A 70 3.30 2.11 -0.01
N VAL A 71 3.28 1.92 -1.33
CA VAL A 71 3.54 2.97 -2.32
C VAL A 71 2.30 3.29 -3.14
N HIS A 72 2.17 4.56 -3.50
CA HIS A 72 1.14 5.05 -4.38
C HIS A 72 1.74 6.10 -5.30
N TYR A 73 1.79 5.80 -6.60
CA TYR A 73 2.35 6.68 -7.62
C TYR A 73 1.64 6.42 -8.94
N TYR A 74 1.59 7.40 -9.84
CA TYR A 74 1.03 7.23 -11.18
C TYR A 74 2.01 7.75 -12.22
N PRO A 75 2.64 6.86 -13.01
CA PRO A 75 3.41 7.28 -14.15
C PRO A 75 2.58 8.17 -15.08
N PHE A 76 3.17 9.24 -15.58
CA PHE A 76 2.50 10.24 -16.40
C PHE A 76 1.86 9.63 -17.65
N ILE A 77 2.56 8.68 -18.30
CA ILE A 77 2.06 7.94 -19.45
C ILE A 77 0.77 7.18 -19.10
N ILE A 78 0.76 6.50 -17.94
CA ILE A 78 -0.42 5.76 -17.47
C ILE A 78 -1.58 6.72 -17.17
N ARG A 79 -1.32 7.94 -16.71
CA ARG A 79 -2.35 8.95 -16.43
C ARG A 79 -3.07 9.42 -17.70
N HIS A 80 -2.37 9.54 -18.82
CA HIS A 80 -2.92 10.07 -20.08
C HIS A 80 -3.49 8.96 -20.99
N PHE A 81 -2.94 7.75 -20.95
CA PHE A 81 -3.37 6.62 -21.77
C PHE A 81 -4.24 5.61 -21.01
N ARG A 82 -5.02 6.05 -20.01
CA ARG A 82 -5.88 5.14 -19.22
C ARG A 82 -6.92 4.44 -20.10
N LYS A 83 -6.57 3.24 -20.58
CA LYS A 83 -7.52 2.19 -20.95
C LYS A 83 -7.56 1.15 -19.82
N GLY A 84 -8.65 1.10 -19.06
CA GLY A 84 -9.01 0.02 -18.12
C GLY A 84 -8.26 -0.07 -16.78
N ASN A 85 -8.45 -1.22 -16.11
CA ASN A 85 -8.05 -1.60 -14.73
C ASN A 85 -6.53 -1.68 -14.46
N GLN A 86 -5.72 -0.72 -14.91
CA GLN A 86 -4.26 -0.77 -14.79
C GLN A 86 -3.73 -0.75 -13.34
N ILE A 87 -4.54 -0.28 -12.37
CA ILE A 87 -4.18 -0.31 -10.94
C ILE A 87 -4.04 -1.75 -10.44
N ILE A 88 -4.85 -2.69 -10.95
CA ILE A 88 -4.81 -4.12 -10.60
C ILE A 88 -3.54 -4.79 -11.11
N LYS A 89 -2.91 -4.24 -12.16
CA LYS A 89 -1.72 -4.84 -12.77
C LYS A 89 -0.45 -4.62 -11.95
N LYS A 90 -0.44 -3.69 -10.98
CA LYS A 90 0.75 -3.42 -10.18
C LYS A 90 0.97 -4.58 -9.21
N GLN A 91 2.14 -5.17 -9.26
CA GLN A 91 2.57 -6.21 -8.33
C GLN A 91 3.57 -5.64 -7.34
N PRO A 92 3.74 -6.26 -6.15
CA PRO A 92 4.85 -5.98 -5.27
C PRO A 92 6.19 -6.03 -6.01
N PHE A 93 7.12 -5.14 -5.63
CA PHE A 93 8.47 -5.14 -6.22
C PHE A 93 9.49 -4.64 -5.20
N LEU A 94 10.75 -5.06 -5.35
CA LEU A 94 11.83 -4.58 -4.50
C LEU A 94 12.45 -3.28 -5.02
N LYS A 95 12.76 -2.38 -4.09
CA LYS A 95 13.62 -1.21 -4.33
C LYS A 95 14.50 -0.98 -3.12
N LYS A 96 15.83 -1.03 -3.29
CA LYS A 96 16.80 -0.80 -2.20
C LYS A 96 16.50 -1.69 -0.97
N ASN A 97 16.24 -2.97 -1.20
CA ASN A 97 15.86 -3.96 -0.18
C ASN A 97 14.56 -3.67 0.59
N VAL A 98 13.72 -2.77 0.07
CA VAL A 98 12.37 -2.50 0.59
C VAL A 98 11.34 -3.07 -0.38
N LEU A 99 10.47 -3.93 0.11
CA LEU A 99 9.30 -4.43 -0.61
C LEU A 99 8.26 -3.31 -0.75
N CYS A 100 8.10 -2.81 -1.96
CA CYS A 100 7.14 -1.77 -2.31
C CYS A 100 5.79 -2.41 -2.67
N LEU A 101 4.80 -2.22 -1.81
CA LEU A 101 3.44 -2.75 -1.98
C LEU A 101 2.54 -1.71 -2.66
N PRO A 102 1.96 -2.00 -3.83
CA PRO A 102 1.03 -1.09 -4.46
C PRO A 102 -0.29 -1.02 -3.67
N SER A 103 -0.82 0.19 -3.49
CA SER A 103 -2.19 0.37 -2.97
C SER A 103 -3.21 0.11 -4.09
N HIS A 104 -3.97 -0.99 -3.99
CA HIS A 104 -4.96 -1.36 -5.02
C HIS A 104 -6.30 -0.67 -4.83
N ASN A 105 -6.79 -0.61 -3.59
CA ASN A 105 -8.00 0.13 -3.26
C ASN A 105 -8.03 0.61 -1.81
N PHE A 106 -8.89 1.59 -1.56
CA PHE A 106 -9.20 2.10 -0.23
C PHE A 106 -10.69 1.90 0.08
N GLY A 107 -11.00 1.32 1.24
CA GLY A 107 -12.34 0.96 1.67
C GLY A 107 -12.81 -0.42 1.21
N PHE A 108 -14.10 -0.70 1.43
CA PHE A 108 -14.73 -2.02 1.26
C PHE A 108 -15.90 -2.00 0.29
N SER A 109 -15.95 -0.99 -0.59
CA SER A 109 -17.02 -0.84 -1.58
C SER A 109 -17.06 -1.99 -2.61
N ASN A 110 -18.06 -1.95 -3.50
CA ASN A 110 -18.17 -2.87 -4.64
C ASN A 110 -16.87 -2.98 -5.47
N GLN A 111 -16.03 -1.94 -5.48
CA GLN A 111 -14.73 -1.99 -6.15
C GLN A 111 -13.77 -2.98 -5.48
N SER A 112 -13.71 -3.02 -4.15
CA SER A 112 -12.91 -4.01 -3.42
C SER A 112 -13.39 -5.44 -3.67
N ILE A 113 -14.71 -5.63 -3.74
CA ILE A 113 -15.31 -6.92 -4.10
C ILE A 113 -14.94 -7.35 -5.52
N LYS A 114 -15.04 -6.44 -6.50
CA LYS A 114 -14.59 -6.71 -7.88
C LYS A 114 -13.10 -7.02 -7.94
N LEU A 115 -12.28 -6.39 -7.09
CA LEU A 115 -10.86 -6.70 -7.01
C LEU A 115 -10.58 -8.09 -6.47
N LEU A 116 -11.37 -8.59 -5.51
CA LEU A 116 -11.26 -9.98 -5.07
C LEU A 116 -11.53 -10.95 -6.22
N ASP A 117 -12.60 -10.71 -7.00
CA ASP A 117 -12.91 -11.57 -8.14
C ASP A 117 -11.77 -11.59 -9.18
N VAL A 118 -11.20 -10.42 -9.47
CA VAL A 118 -10.05 -10.35 -10.38
C VAL A 118 -8.82 -11.03 -9.80
N ALA A 119 -8.55 -10.88 -8.50
CA ALA A 119 -7.43 -11.52 -7.81
C ALA A 119 -7.51 -13.05 -7.92
N VAL A 120 -8.70 -13.60 -7.65
CA VAL A 120 -9.00 -15.04 -7.77
C VAL A 120 -8.81 -15.51 -9.22
N ASN A 121 -9.47 -14.84 -10.17
CA ASN A 121 -9.43 -15.25 -11.58
C ASN A 121 -8.05 -15.10 -12.23
N THR A 122 -7.18 -14.25 -11.69
CA THR A 122 -5.85 -14.01 -12.24
C THR A 122 -4.73 -14.58 -11.39
N ASN A 123 -5.05 -15.22 -10.26
CA ASN A 123 -4.12 -15.72 -9.27
C ASN A 123 -3.08 -14.65 -8.85
N ARG A 124 -3.56 -13.50 -8.38
CA ARG A 124 -2.71 -12.35 -8.02
C ARG A 124 -2.97 -11.83 -6.62
N ASP A 125 -1.91 -11.34 -6.00
CA ASP A 125 -2.01 -10.62 -4.73
C ASP A 125 -2.71 -9.28 -4.91
N ILE A 126 -3.63 -8.96 -3.99
CA ILE A 126 -4.23 -7.64 -3.86
C ILE A 126 -4.01 -7.08 -2.47
N PHE A 127 -3.93 -5.74 -2.39
CA PHE A 127 -3.70 -5.00 -1.16
C PHE A 127 -4.81 -3.97 -1.00
N ILE A 128 -5.78 -4.30 -0.15
CA ILE A 128 -6.91 -3.42 0.19
C ILE A 128 -6.60 -2.77 1.53
N SER A 129 -6.88 -1.47 1.64
CA SER A 129 -6.61 -0.69 2.84
C SER A 129 -7.85 0.06 3.30
N SER A 130 -7.95 0.33 4.60
CA SER A 130 -9.00 1.20 5.15
C SER A 130 -8.50 1.84 6.46
N HIS A 131 -9.20 2.85 6.94
CA HIS A 131 -9.01 3.39 8.29
C HIS A 131 -10.10 2.85 9.21
N PRO A 132 -9.79 2.45 10.46
CA PRO A 132 -10.81 2.01 11.42
C PRO A 132 -11.93 3.03 11.62
N LEU A 133 -11.59 4.32 11.58
CA LEU A 133 -12.56 5.42 11.64
C LEU A 133 -13.62 5.34 10.54
N ASN A 134 -13.31 4.78 9.36
CA ASN A 134 -14.29 4.64 8.29
C ASN A 134 -15.43 3.68 8.66
N LEU A 135 -15.20 2.73 9.58
CA LEU A 135 -16.23 1.78 10.00
C LEU A 135 -17.40 2.49 10.69
N SER A 136 -17.11 3.59 11.40
CA SER A 136 -18.09 4.41 12.11
C SER A 136 -18.62 5.60 11.29
N LEU A 137 -18.07 5.87 10.11
CA LEU A 137 -18.47 6.99 9.26
C LEU A 137 -19.38 6.52 8.10
N LYS A 138 -20.29 7.38 7.64
CA LYS A 138 -21.03 7.14 6.39
C LYS A 138 -20.08 7.28 5.20
N GLY A 139 -19.95 6.26 4.35
CA GLY A 139 -19.06 6.29 3.17
C GLY A 139 -18.59 4.91 2.69
N GLY A 140 -17.64 4.86 1.74
CA GLY A 140 -17.18 3.64 1.07
C GLY A 140 -16.43 2.61 1.95
N GLY A 141 -16.32 2.84 3.25
CA GLY A 141 -15.70 1.94 4.22
C GLY A 141 -16.53 1.72 5.49
N HIS A 142 -17.84 2.04 5.46
CA HIS A 142 -18.74 1.82 6.60
C HIS A 142 -18.93 0.33 6.92
N LEU A 143 -19.41 0.05 8.13
CA LEU A 143 -19.49 -1.29 8.69
C LEU A 143 -20.17 -2.34 7.79
N ASP A 144 -21.28 -2.00 7.12
CA ASP A 144 -22.02 -2.97 6.30
C ASP A 144 -21.24 -3.39 5.05
N LEU A 145 -20.53 -2.44 4.42
CA LEU A 145 -19.61 -2.76 3.33
C LEU A 145 -18.44 -3.63 3.80
N PHE A 146 -17.93 -3.37 5.02
CA PHE A 146 -16.89 -4.20 5.59
C PHE A 146 -17.36 -5.63 5.86
N LYS A 147 -18.55 -5.81 6.46
CA LYS A 147 -19.15 -7.14 6.69
C LYS A 147 -19.32 -7.91 5.39
N ARG A 148 -19.95 -7.29 4.38
CA ARG A 148 -20.14 -7.91 3.07
C ARG A 148 -18.82 -8.25 2.37
N PHE A 149 -17.80 -7.42 2.55
CA PHE A 149 -16.46 -7.71 2.05
C PHE A 149 -15.85 -8.93 2.76
N LEU A 150 -15.95 -9.00 4.09
CA LEU A 150 -15.46 -10.14 4.88
C LEU A 150 -16.21 -11.43 4.57
N GLU A 151 -17.53 -11.40 4.40
CA GLU A 151 -18.33 -12.56 3.99
C GLU A 151 -17.80 -13.17 2.68
N LYS A 152 -17.48 -12.33 1.70
CA LYS A 152 -16.90 -12.79 0.43
C LYS A 152 -15.47 -13.30 0.59
N VAL A 153 -14.65 -12.67 1.43
CA VAL A 153 -13.31 -13.17 1.74
C VAL A 153 -13.39 -14.54 2.40
N ASN A 154 -14.25 -14.70 3.41
CA ASN A 154 -14.43 -15.95 4.14
C ASN A 154 -14.88 -17.07 3.21
N TYR A 155 -15.86 -16.80 2.34
CA TYR A 155 -16.27 -17.76 1.31
C TYR A 155 -15.08 -18.25 0.48
N PHE A 156 -14.24 -17.36 -0.06
CA PHE A 156 -13.07 -17.80 -0.83
C PHE A 156 -12.00 -18.50 0.01
N VAL A 157 -11.86 -18.18 1.29
CA VAL A 157 -10.91 -18.84 2.19
C VAL A 157 -11.37 -20.25 2.53
N GLU A 158 -12.65 -20.44 2.84
CA GLU A 158 -13.25 -21.73 3.18
C GLU A 158 -13.22 -22.69 1.99
N GLU A 159 -13.44 -22.18 0.78
CA GLU A 159 -13.31 -22.94 -0.47
C GLU A 159 -11.84 -23.19 -0.88
N GLY A 160 -10.85 -22.71 -0.11
CA GLY A 160 -9.43 -22.86 -0.41
C GLY A 160 -8.94 -22.07 -1.62
N ILE A 161 -9.75 -21.13 -2.13
CA ILE A 161 -9.48 -20.31 -3.32
C ILE A 161 -8.55 -19.13 -2.97
N LEU A 162 -8.68 -18.57 -1.77
CA LEU A 162 -7.94 -17.39 -1.33
C LEU A 162 -7.21 -17.67 -0.02
N ARG A 163 -5.99 -17.13 0.11
CA ARG A 163 -5.25 -17.09 1.36
C ARG A 163 -5.10 -15.66 1.85
N VAL A 164 -5.50 -15.40 3.10
CA VAL A 164 -5.22 -14.14 3.80
C VAL A 164 -3.91 -14.28 4.56
N THR A 165 -3.01 -13.31 4.41
CA THR A 165 -1.67 -13.32 5.03
C THR A 165 -1.29 -11.91 5.46
N THR A 166 -0.37 -11.80 6.42
CA THR A 166 0.27 -10.52 6.74
C THR A 166 1.39 -10.23 5.74
N VAL A 167 1.76 -8.95 5.63
CA VAL A 167 2.92 -8.56 4.81
C VAL A 167 4.22 -9.15 5.37
N GLU A 168 4.34 -9.26 6.70
CA GLU A 168 5.51 -9.88 7.35
C GLU A 168 5.70 -11.33 6.88
N GLN A 169 4.61 -12.11 6.83
CA GLN A 169 4.62 -13.48 6.31
C GLN A 169 4.98 -13.55 4.81
N ILE A 170 4.60 -12.54 4.01
CA ILE A 170 5.00 -12.46 2.59
C ILE A 170 6.51 -12.26 2.47
N ILE A 171 7.09 -11.41 3.32
CA ILE A 171 8.53 -11.11 3.33
C ILE A 171 9.33 -12.34 3.72
N GLU A 172 8.93 -13.01 4.80
CA GLU A 172 9.58 -14.24 5.30
C GLU A 172 9.63 -15.36 4.27
N LYS A 173 8.59 -15.49 3.42
CA LYS A 173 8.51 -16.57 2.43
C LYS A 173 9.25 -16.30 1.13
N ASN A 174 9.36 -15.05 0.71
CA ASN A 174 9.77 -14.71 -0.66
C ASN A 174 11.07 -13.91 -0.76
N TYR A 175 11.56 -13.37 0.36
CA TYR A 175 12.62 -12.37 0.35
C TYR A 175 13.69 -12.60 1.44
N HIS A 176 13.77 -13.84 1.95
CA HIS A 176 14.78 -14.33 2.87
C HIS A 176 15.57 -15.48 2.25
#